data_AF-A0A2T3L4A3-F1
#
_entry.id   AF-A0A2T3L4A3-F1
#
_cell.length_a   1.000
_cell.length_b   1.000
_cell.length_c   1.000
_cell.angle_alpha   90.00
_cell.angle_beta   90.00
_cell.angle_gamma   90.00
#
_symmetry.space_group_name_H-M   'P 1'
#
loop_
_entity.id
_entity.type
_entity.pdbx_description
1 polymer ?
#
loop_
_entity_poly.entity_id
_entity_poly.type
_entity_poly.pdbx_seq_one_letter_code
_entity_poly.pdbx_strand_id
1 'polypeptide(L)'
;MIKKLVLASSLLFTTFHASATAPLSAGLFLGSPTSGITAKYQDDYRFAVGLDTFSVSADAMWNLGEITARTQYSPLYTFVGLQWVDDSEKTWGPKAGLGLEVPFLYFHLYAEAGTTWYVDDSSMELEGAAGVRFNL
;
A
#
# COMPACT_ATOMS: atom_id res chain seq x y z
N MET A 1 -11.95 5.39 -45.09
CA MET A 1 -12.58 6.14 -43.99
C MET A 1 -12.02 5.80 -42.59
N ILE A 2 -10.86 5.13 -42.47
CA ILE A 2 -10.32 4.65 -41.17
C ILE A 2 -9.29 5.59 -40.52
N LYS A 3 -8.73 6.55 -41.28
CA LYS A 3 -7.66 7.44 -40.77
C LYS A 3 -8.15 8.54 -39.81
N LYS A 4 -9.46 8.83 -39.75
CA LYS A 4 -10.03 9.86 -38.87
C LYS A 4 -10.38 9.36 -37.47
N LEU A 5 -10.43 8.04 -37.25
CA LEU A 5 -10.81 7.47 -35.96
C LEU A 5 -9.63 7.40 -34.97
N VAL A 6 -8.40 7.30 -35.47
CA VAL A 6 -7.20 7.17 -34.63
C VAL A 6 -6.84 8.49 -33.93
N LEU A 7 -7.17 9.64 -34.53
CA LEU A 7 -6.90 10.95 -33.93
C LEU A 7 -7.84 11.33 -32.78
N ALA A 8 -9.03 10.70 -32.69
CA ALA A 8 -9.99 10.97 -31.62
C ALA A 8 -9.66 10.19 -30.33
N SER A 9 -8.96 9.05 -30.44
CA SER A 9 -8.57 8.23 -29.29
C SER A 9 -7.36 8.78 -28.53
N SER A 10 -6.59 9.70 -29.13
CA SER A 10 -5.39 10.29 -28.52
C SER A 10 -5.68 11.49 -27.60
N LEU A 11 -6.92 11.98 -27.54
CA LEU A 11 -7.32 13.12 -26.70
C LEU A 11 -7.87 12.73 -25.32
N LEU A 12 -8.01 11.43 -25.01
CA LEU A 12 -8.47 10.97 -23.69
C LEU A 12 -7.34 10.70 -22.67
N PHE A 13 -6.09 10.99 -23.04
CA PHE A 13 -4.92 10.80 -22.17
C PHE A 13 -4.23 12.11 -21.76
N THR A 14 -4.94 13.24 -21.85
CA THR A 14 -4.39 14.52 -21.41
C THR A 14 -4.49 14.66 -19.90
N THR A 15 -3.30 14.58 -19.28
CA THR A 15 -2.91 15.17 -18.01
C THR A 15 -3.71 14.71 -16.80
N PHE A 16 -3.22 13.65 -16.15
CA PHE A 16 -3.37 13.55 -14.70
C PHE A 16 -2.80 14.83 -14.11
N HIS A 17 -3.68 15.73 -13.71
CA HIS A 17 -3.27 16.82 -12.84
C HIS A 17 -2.70 16.16 -11.60
N ALA A 18 -1.41 16.37 -11.35
CA ALA A 18 -0.83 16.20 -10.04
C ALA A 18 -1.57 17.19 -9.13
N SER A 19 -2.74 16.78 -8.63
CA SER A 19 -3.29 17.39 -7.43
C SER A 19 -2.19 17.27 -6.39
N ALA A 20 -1.97 18.34 -5.64
CA ALA A 20 -1.19 18.26 -4.42
C ALA A 20 -1.68 17.04 -3.64
N THR A 21 -0.88 15.97 -3.62
CA THR A 21 -1.22 14.76 -2.90
C THR A 21 -1.38 15.21 -1.46
N ALA A 22 -2.57 15.00 -0.90
CA ALA A 22 -2.74 15.20 0.52
C ALA A 22 -1.60 14.45 1.22
N PRO A 23 -0.79 15.11 2.06
CA PRO A 23 0.32 14.45 2.72
C PRO A 23 -0.20 13.41 3.73
N LEU A 24 -1.51 13.23 3.86
CA LEU A 24 -2.12 12.23 4.70
C LEU A 24 -3.26 11.56 3.92
N SER A 25 -3.29 10.24 3.96
CA SER A 25 -4.46 9.46 3.56
C SER A 25 -4.80 8.46 4.65
N ALA A 26 -6.09 8.18 4.85
CA ALA A 26 -6.55 7.23 5.85
C ALA A 26 -7.60 6.29 5.27
N GLY A 27 -7.69 5.07 5.80
CA GLY A 27 -8.45 4.03 5.14
C GLY A 27 -8.70 2.79 5.97
N LEU A 28 -9.27 1.80 5.29
CA LEU A 28 -9.59 0.48 5.83
C LEU A 28 -8.89 -0.59 5.02
N PHE A 29 -8.59 -1.71 5.67
CA PHE A 29 -7.99 -2.88 5.04
C PHE A 29 -8.54 -4.18 5.59
N LEU A 30 -8.55 -5.19 4.72
CA LEU A 30 -8.88 -6.56 5.03
C LEU A 30 -7.67 -7.44 4.69
N GLY A 31 -7.28 -8.32 5.60
CA GLY A 31 -6.09 -9.13 5.37
C GLY A 31 -5.68 -10.03 6.53
N SER A 32 -4.50 -10.61 6.37
CA SER A 32 -3.76 -11.35 7.39
C SER A 32 -2.64 -10.45 7.92
N PRO A 33 -2.38 -10.42 9.23
CA PRO A 33 -2.98 -11.27 10.27
C PRO A 33 -4.31 -10.72 10.83
N THR A 34 -4.73 -9.53 10.41
CA THR A 34 -5.92 -8.84 10.94
C THR A 34 -6.44 -7.84 9.91
N SER A 35 -7.66 -7.35 10.14
CA SER A 35 -8.29 -6.27 9.39
C SER A 35 -8.37 -5.02 10.25
N GLY A 36 -8.38 -3.83 9.66
CA GLY A 36 -8.43 -2.61 10.46
C GLY A 36 -8.30 -1.30 9.69
N ILE A 37 -7.70 -0.32 10.35
CA ILE A 37 -7.53 1.04 9.83
C ILE A 37 -6.07 1.31 9.49
N THR A 38 -5.83 2.14 8.47
CA THR A 38 -4.49 2.55 8.07
C THR A 38 -4.41 4.05 7.83
N ALA A 39 -3.25 4.64 8.08
CA ALA A 39 -2.91 5.99 7.69
C ALA A 39 -1.55 6.00 6.98
N LYS A 40 -1.47 6.65 5.82
CA LYS A 40 -0.25 6.87 5.06
C LYS A 40 0.11 8.35 5.14
N TYR A 41 1.34 8.66 5.52
CA TYR A 41 1.88 10.01 5.55
C TYR A 41 2.88 10.20 4.40
N GLN A 42 2.61 11.20 3.57
CA GLN A 42 3.22 11.41 2.25
C GLN A 42 3.07 10.11 1.45
N ASP A 43 4.17 9.58 0.95
CA ASP A 43 4.21 8.26 0.30
C ASP A 43 5.28 7.33 0.94
N ASP A 44 5.93 7.80 2.00
CA ASP A 44 7.11 7.16 2.60
C ASP A 44 6.78 6.36 3.86
N TYR A 45 5.69 6.70 4.55
CA TYR A 45 5.38 6.14 5.86
C TYR A 45 3.94 5.68 5.95
N ARG A 46 3.73 4.53 6.58
CA ARG A 46 2.41 4.00 6.87
C ARG A 46 2.31 3.46 8.27
N PHE A 47 1.17 3.74 8.88
CA PHE A 47 0.77 3.22 10.17
C PHE A 47 -0.53 2.42 10.00
N ALA A 48 -0.66 1.31 10.71
CA ALA A 48 -1.90 0.54 10.72
C ALA A 48 -2.24 0.06 12.12
N VAL A 49 -3.54 -0.05 12.38
CA VAL A 49 -4.09 -0.64 13.60
C VAL A 49 -5.07 -1.72 13.20
N GLY A 50 -4.78 -2.96 13.60
CA GLY A 50 -5.67 -4.11 13.48
C GLY A 50 -6.74 -4.12 14.55
N LEU A 51 -7.94 -4.56 14.20
CA LEU A 51 -9.11 -4.54 15.09
C LEU A 51 -9.64 -5.94 15.45
N ASP A 52 -9.49 -6.94 14.57
CA ASP A 52 -9.96 -8.31 14.85
C ASP A 52 -9.11 -8.96 15.94
N THR A 53 -7.80 -9.01 15.69
CA THR A 53 -6.77 -9.13 16.72
C THR A 53 -6.07 -7.78 16.78
N PHE A 54 -5.98 -7.20 17.99
CA PHE A 54 -5.38 -5.89 18.15
C PHE A 54 -3.92 -5.95 17.69
N SER A 55 -3.56 -5.08 16.76
CA SER A 55 -2.20 -5.01 16.24
C SER A 55 -1.84 -3.57 15.91
N VAL A 56 -0.55 -3.30 15.86
CA VAL A 56 -0.01 -2.01 15.44
C VAL A 56 1.17 -2.27 14.51
N SER A 57 1.24 -1.55 13.40
CA SER A 57 2.40 -1.57 12.50
C SER A 57 2.84 -0.18 12.08
N ALA A 58 4.13 -0.08 11.78
CA ALA A 58 4.76 1.09 11.19
C ALA A 58 5.71 0.64 10.09
N ASP A 59 5.50 1.16 8.88
CA ASP A 59 6.23 0.77 7.68
C ASP A 59 6.86 2.00 7.02
N ALA A 60 8.10 1.82 6.54
CA ALA A 60 8.72 2.67 5.55
C ALA A 60 8.47 2.09 4.14
N MET A 61 8.17 2.95 3.19
CA MET A 61 7.71 2.59 1.86
C MET A 61 8.59 3.25 0.80
N TRP A 62 8.73 2.58 -0.35
CA TRP A 62 9.44 3.15 -1.49
C TRP A 62 8.77 2.76 -2.80
N ASN A 63 8.56 3.75 -3.67
CA ASN A 63 8.01 3.53 -5.00
C ASN A 63 9.02 2.81 -5.90
N LEU A 64 8.62 1.69 -6.51
CA LEU A 64 9.51 0.95 -7.41
C LEU A 64 9.76 1.68 -8.72
N GLY A 65 8.81 2.47 -9.21
CA GLY A 65 9.01 3.31 -10.38
C GLY A 65 10.12 4.35 -10.17
N GLU A 66 10.21 4.93 -8.97
CA GLU A 66 11.24 5.89 -8.60
C GLU A 66 12.61 5.22 -8.43
N ILE A 67 12.69 4.14 -7.64
CA ILE A 67 13.97 3.43 -7.39
C ILE A 67 14.56 2.86 -8.69
N THR A 68 13.71 2.35 -9.58
CA THR A 68 14.16 1.71 -10.82
C THR A 68 14.24 2.67 -12.01
N ALA A 69 13.85 3.94 -11.83
CA ALA A 69 13.70 4.94 -12.89
C ALA A 69 12.82 4.45 -14.07
N ARG A 70 11.75 3.71 -13.78
CA ARG A 70 10.83 3.12 -14.77
C ARG A 70 9.39 3.37 -14.40
N THR A 71 8.74 4.26 -15.14
CA THR A 71 7.34 4.67 -14.94
C THR A 71 6.33 3.52 -15.00
N GLN A 72 6.66 2.43 -15.70
CA GLN A 72 5.83 1.21 -15.74
C GLN A 72 5.65 0.54 -14.37
N TYR A 73 6.51 0.84 -13.39
CA TYR A 73 6.44 0.31 -12.02
C TYR A 73 5.95 1.34 -11.01
N SER A 74 5.49 2.53 -11.45
CA SER A 74 4.95 3.55 -10.54
C SER A 74 3.77 3.10 -9.68
N PRO A 75 2.90 2.16 -10.11
CA PRO A 75 1.86 1.60 -9.23
C PRO A 75 2.41 0.65 -8.16
N LEU A 76 3.66 0.22 -8.27
CA LEU A 76 4.26 -0.76 -7.35
C LEU A 76 5.14 -0.06 -6.32
N TYR A 77 5.15 -0.60 -5.12
CA TYR A 77 6.05 -0.18 -4.06
C TYR A 77 6.57 -1.40 -3.29
N THR A 78 7.68 -1.19 -2.59
CA THR A 78 8.19 -2.11 -1.59
C THR A 78 8.06 -1.45 -0.22
N PHE A 79 7.95 -2.25 0.84
CA PHE A 79 7.89 -1.74 2.19
C PHE A 79 8.70 -2.61 3.15
N VAL A 80 9.19 -1.99 4.21
CA VAL A 80 9.83 -2.64 5.36
C VAL A 80 9.31 -1.96 6.62
N GLY A 81 8.96 -2.74 7.63
CA GLY A 81 8.40 -2.20 8.86
C GLY A 81 8.51 -3.13 10.05
N LEU A 82 7.85 -2.72 11.11
CA LEU A 82 7.67 -3.51 12.33
C LEU A 82 6.18 -3.71 12.57
N GLN A 83 5.82 -4.88 13.06
CA GLN A 83 4.47 -5.24 13.45
C GLN A 83 4.50 -5.81 14.87
N TRP A 84 3.52 -5.40 15.67
CA TRP A 84 3.20 -6.00 16.96
C TRP A 84 1.74 -6.43 16.93
N VAL A 85 1.45 -7.63 17.44
CA VAL A 85 0.12 -8.23 17.51
C VAL A 85 -0.09 -8.71 18.94
N ASP A 86 -1.27 -8.42 19.49
CA ASP A 86 -1.70 -8.91 20.81
C ASP A 86 -2.16 -10.37 20.69
N ASP A 87 -1.21 -11.27 20.41
CA ASP A 87 -1.41 -12.71 20.27
C ASP A 87 -0.32 -13.46 21.07
N SER A 88 -0.67 -14.62 21.63
CA SER A 88 0.22 -15.41 22.49
C SER A 88 1.37 -16.10 21.75
N GLU A 89 1.26 -16.29 20.43
CA GLU A 89 2.28 -16.97 19.63
C GLU A 89 3.02 -16.00 18.67
N LYS A 90 2.41 -14.86 18.33
CA LYS A 90 2.86 -13.96 17.25
C LYS A 90 3.00 -12.52 17.72
N THR A 91 3.80 -12.29 18.76
CA THR A 91 3.81 -10.99 19.44
C THR A 91 4.37 -9.85 18.59
N TRP A 92 5.54 -10.03 17.96
CA TRP A 92 6.16 -8.96 17.18
C TRP A 92 7.21 -9.46 16.18
N GLY A 93 7.48 -8.66 15.16
CA GLY A 93 8.49 -8.98 14.17
C GLY A 93 8.71 -7.90 13.10
N PRO A 94 9.88 -7.92 12.43
CA PRO A 94 10.05 -7.17 11.20
C PRO A 94 9.22 -7.79 10.07
N LYS A 95 8.67 -6.92 9.24
CA LYS A 95 7.94 -7.29 8.03
C LYS A 95 8.53 -6.62 6.81
N ALA A 96 8.43 -7.29 5.67
CA ALA A 96 8.81 -6.73 4.38
C ALA A 96 7.94 -7.31 3.27
N GLY A 97 7.67 -6.52 2.23
CA GLY A 97 6.80 -6.98 1.17
C GLY A 97 6.70 -6.04 0.00
N LEU A 98 5.79 -6.40 -0.91
CA LEU A 98 5.47 -5.65 -2.11
C LEU A 98 4.00 -5.24 -2.06
N GLY A 99 3.73 -4.08 -2.63
CA GLY A 99 2.38 -3.58 -2.79
C GLY A 99 2.13 -2.99 -4.17
N LEU A 100 0.86 -2.93 -4.49
CA LEU A 100 0.28 -2.28 -5.65
C LEU A 100 -0.69 -1.22 -5.14
N GLU A 101 -0.56 0.02 -5.62
CA GLU A 101 -1.48 1.11 -5.37
C GLU A 101 -2.02 1.66 -6.69
N VAL A 102 -3.35 1.76 -6.78
CA VAL A 102 -4.06 2.30 -7.92
C VAL A 102 -4.76 3.60 -7.47
N PRO A 103 -4.24 4.77 -7.89
CA PRO A 103 -4.80 6.05 -7.48
C PRO A 103 -6.06 6.39 -8.29
N PHE A 104 -7.11 6.83 -7.58
CA PHE A 104 -8.30 7.50 -8.13
C PHE A 104 -8.36 8.94 -7.59
N LEU A 105 -9.34 9.72 -8.06
CA LEU A 105 -9.42 11.16 -7.76
C LEU A 105 -9.53 11.46 -6.24
N TYR A 106 -10.28 10.64 -5.49
CA TYR A 106 -10.56 10.86 -4.06
C TYR A 106 -10.08 9.74 -3.15
N PHE A 107 -9.69 8.61 -3.73
CA PHE A 107 -9.28 7.42 -2.98
C PHE A 107 -8.24 6.63 -3.74
N HIS A 108 -7.55 5.74 -3.05
CA HIS A 108 -6.58 4.80 -3.59
C HIS A 108 -7.03 3.40 -3.23
N LEU A 109 -7.03 2.50 -4.21
CA LEU A 109 -7.13 1.07 -3.94
C LEU A 109 -5.71 0.52 -3.81
N TYR A 110 -5.50 -0.38 -2.87
CA TYR A 110 -4.21 -1.03 -2.74
C TYR A 110 -4.34 -2.51 -2.38
N ALA A 111 -3.31 -3.26 -2.73
CA ALA A 111 -3.15 -4.66 -2.38
C ALA A 111 -1.67 -4.93 -2.08
N GLU A 112 -1.41 -5.75 -1.07
CA GLU A 112 -0.08 -6.04 -0.56
C GLU A 112 0.08 -7.51 -0.24
N ALA A 113 1.31 -7.99 -0.40
CA ALA A 113 1.75 -9.28 0.08
C ALA A 113 3.17 -9.15 0.61
N GLY A 114 3.45 -9.77 1.74
CA GLY A 114 4.74 -9.68 2.42
C GLY A 114 4.97 -10.84 3.35
N THR A 115 6.17 -10.89 3.90
CA THR A 115 6.52 -11.81 4.98
C THR A 115 6.69 -11.04 6.28
N THR A 116 6.24 -11.62 7.37
CA THR A 116 6.54 -11.18 8.73
C THR A 116 7.35 -12.26 9.41
N TRP A 117 8.51 -11.89 9.97
CA TRP A 117 9.33 -12.80 10.76
C TRP A 117 9.04 -12.57 12.23
N TYR A 118 8.25 -13.46 12.84
CA TYR A 118 7.93 -13.39 14.26
C TYR A 118 9.12 -13.86 15.08
N VAL A 119 9.64 -12.99 15.95
CA VAL A 119 10.90 -13.24 16.68
C VAL A 119 10.71 -14.30 17.76
N ASP A 120 9.55 -14.32 18.41
CA ASP A 120 9.28 -15.19 19.57
C ASP A 120 9.20 -16.67 19.18
N ASP A 121 8.54 -16.98 18.06
CA ASP A 121 8.42 -18.35 17.53
C ASP A 121 9.46 -18.64 16.42
N SER A 122 10.27 -17.64 16.04
CA SER A 122 11.22 -17.72 14.93
C SER A 122 10.59 -18.21 13.61
N SER A 123 9.28 -17.98 13.42
CA SER A 123 8.52 -18.40 12.26
C SER A 123 8.36 -17.24 11.26
N MET A 124 8.37 -17.58 9.98
CA MET A 124 8.09 -16.65 8.89
C MET A 124 6.71 -16.93 8.34
N GLU A 125 5.88 -15.88 8.26
CA GLU A 125 4.52 -16.00 7.75
C GLU A 125 4.30 -15.12 6.54
N LEU A 126 3.66 -15.69 5.51
CA LEU A 126 3.21 -14.95 4.35
C LEU A 126 1.87 -14.28 4.66
N GLU A 127 1.86 -12.97 4.65
CA GLU A 127 0.72 -12.12 4.96
C GLU A 127 0.31 -11.32 3.72
N GLY A 128 -0.97 -10.95 3.66
CA GLY A 128 -1.50 -10.16 2.56
C GLY A 128 -2.71 -9.36 2.99
N ALA A 129 -2.85 -8.18 2.40
CA ALA A 129 -3.92 -7.25 2.71
C ALA A 129 -4.36 -6.49 1.47
N ALA A 130 -5.64 -6.13 1.41
CA ALA A 130 -6.18 -5.22 0.41
C ALA A 130 -7.06 -4.18 1.09
N GLY A 131 -7.10 -2.96 0.55
CA GLY A 131 -7.80 -1.88 1.19
C GLY A 131 -8.08 -0.69 0.31
N VAL A 132 -8.71 0.30 0.92
CA VAL A 132 -9.03 1.59 0.33
C VAL A 132 -8.56 2.70 1.27
N ARG A 133 -7.90 3.73 0.74
CA ARG A 133 -7.52 4.93 1.50
C ARG A 133 -8.08 6.18 0.83
N PHE A 134 -8.55 7.14 1.61
CA PHE A 134 -9.06 8.42 1.16
C PHE A 134 -8.04 9.51 1.47
N ASN A 135 -7.84 10.43 0.53
CA ASN A 135 -6.99 11.61 0.74
C ASN A 135 -7.68 12.56 1.75
N LEU A 136 -6.93 13.08 2.72
CA LEU A 136 -7.43 13.96 3.78
C LEU A 136 -7.05 15.43 3.58
#